data_AF-M5DN07-F1
#
_entry.id   AF-M5DN07-F1
#
_cell.length_a   1.000
_cell.length_b   1.000
_cell.length_c   1.000
_cell.angle_alpha   90.00
_cell.angle_beta   90.00
_cell.angle_gamma   90.00
#
_symmetry.space_group_name_H-M   'P 1'
#
loop_
_entity.id
_entity.type
_entity.pdbx_description
1 polymer ?
#
loop_
_entity_poly.entity_id
_entity_poly.type
_entity_poly.pdbx_seq_one_letter_code
_entity_poly.pdbx_strand_id
1 'polypeptide(L)'
;MSQVYSLKLNHVGLIVRGKHSHDHNPGKMEQHADCILPGGQPVGFFGNGGDASSGVSGPSFGSSSNSWAAGPSAIWNSKGLNMKGMVAYIEDLRKIRPMYVDAALAKKYDIKSTVLLLEVTKDQADLFKRYWTQLKLNPGAFNILGGNCSTHASEAFIDAKILTKGIPGLDTPNNLYKQLSEKYIGKCQTFSGYIGVRNKGRDLYDLVVE
;
A
#
# COMPACT_ATOMS: atom_id res chain seq x y z
N MET A 1 -11.77 22.10 -0.48
CA MET A 1 -11.75 21.89 -1.94
C MET A 1 -10.82 20.74 -2.21
N SER A 2 -11.25 19.72 -2.93
CA SER A 2 -10.43 18.56 -3.25
C SER A 2 -9.39 18.94 -4.31
N GLN A 3 -8.14 18.57 -4.09
CA GLN A 3 -7.06 18.72 -5.07
C GLN A 3 -6.96 17.43 -5.89
N VAL A 4 -6.82 17.56 -7.21
CA VAL A 4 -6.76 16.42 -8.13
C VAL A 4 -5.47 16.49 -8.92
N TYR A 5 -4.71 15.39 -8.89
CA TYR A 5 -3.42 15.28 -9.53
C TYR A 5 -3.42 14.17 -10.56
N SER A 6 -3.14 14.52 -11.82
CA SER A 6 -3.02 13.55 -12.88
C SER A 6 -1.70 12.80 -12.82
N LEU A 7 -1.79 11.50 -12.56
CA LEU A 7 -0.64 10.62 -12.49
C LEU A 7 -0.25 10.17 -13.90
N LYS A 8 1.05 10.24 -14.19
CA LYS A 8 1.62 9.81 -15.48
C LYS A 8 2.11 8.37 -15.40
N LEU A 9 2.38 7.77 -16.55
CA LEU A 9 2.93 6.41 -16.66
C LEU A 9 4.37 6.29 -16.14
N ASN A 10 5.09 7.39 -16.00
CA ASN A 10 6.44 7.43 -15.45
C ASN A 10 6.48 7.79 -13.96
N HIS A 11 5.34 7.67 -13.26
CA HIS A 11 5.28 7.87 -11.82
C HIS A 11 4.87 6.58 -11.11
N VAL A 12 5.56 6.30 -10.02
CA VAL A 12 5.17 5.29 -9.02
C VAL A 12 5.16 5.95 -7.65
N GLY A 13 4.50 5.35 -6.68
CA GLY A 13 4.42 5.97 -5.36
C GLY A 13 4.29 5.00 -4.22
N LEU A 14 4.56 5.51 -3.03
CA LEU A 14 4.27 4.89 -1.74
C LEU A 14 3.14 5.69 -1.09
N ILE A 15 2.15 5.01 -0.54
CA ILE A 15 1.12 5.61 0.31
C ILE A 15 1.32 5.05 1.72
N VAL A 16 1.56 5.93 2.67
CA VAL A 16 1.62 5.58 4.09
C VAL A 16 0.33 5.99 4.77
N ARG A 17 -0.55 5.02 5.03
CA ARG A 17 -1.76 5.20 5.83
C ARG A 17 -1.36 5.46 7.28
N GLY A 18 -2.06 6.36 7.97
CA GLY A 18 -1.74 6.79 9.35
C GLY A 18 -0.60 7.80 9.45
N LYS A 19 0.10 8.12 8.34
CA LYS A 19 1.04 9.25 8.30
C LYS A 19 0.29 10.52 7.89
N HIS A 20 0.38 11.58 8.68
CA HIS A 20 -0.45 12.79 8.51
C HIS A 20 0.28 13.95 7.82
N SER A 21 1.60 13.91 7.75
CA SER A 21 2.44 14.91 7.10
C SER A 21 3.81 14.30 6.74
N HIS A 22 4.67 15.06 6.06
CA HIS A 22 6.06 14.66 5.80
C HIS A 22 6.81 14.33 7.10
N ASP A 23 6.68 15.18 8.12
CA ASP A 23 7.40 15.06 9.40
C ASP A 23 6.72 14.16 10.43
N HIS A 24 5.44 13.79 10.22
CA HIS A 24 4.70 12.95 11.16
C HIS A 24 5.33 11.55 11.28
N ASN A 25 5.50 11.07 12.51
CA ASN A 25 6.00 9.73 12.81
C ASN A 25 4.88 8.90 13.46
N PRO A 26 4.10 8.13 12.68
CA PRO A 26 3.02 7.31 13.23
C PRO A 26 3.54 6.19 14.14
N GLY A 27 2.69 5.73 15.07
CA GLY A 27 2.96 4.53 15.85
C GLY A 27 3.19 3.31 14.94
N LYS A 28 3.99 2.35 15.41
CA LYS A 28 4.40 1.17 14.59
C LYS A 28 3.21 0.34 14.09
N MET A 29 2.13 0.29 14.87
CA MET A 29 0.92 -0.49 14.59
C MET A 29 -0.21 0.35 13.96
N GLU A 30 0.03 1.64 13.72
CA GLU A 30 -0.96 2.62 13.25
C GLU A 30 -0.81 2.92 11.76
N GLN A 31 0.03 2.15 11.07
CA GLN A 31 0.46 2.46 9.72
C GLN A 31 0.36 1.27 8.79
N HIS A 32 0.10 1.57 7.52
CA HIS A 32 0.03 0.58 6.44
C HIS A 32 0.67 1.17 5.17
N ALA A 33 1.36 0.33 4.41
CA ALA A 33 1.95 0.71 3.13
C ALA A 33 1.09 0.16 1.98
N ASP A 34 0.58 1.07 1.15
CA ASP A 34 0.14 0.76 -0.22
C ASP A 34 1.14 1.39 -1.20
N CYS A 35 1.04 1.03 -2.47
CA CYS A 35 1.78 1.62 -3.56
C CYS A 35 0.85 2.17 -4.64
N ILE A 36 1.40 3.08 -5.46
CA ILE A 36 0.79 3.60 -6.68
C ILE A 36 1.56 3.03 -7.86
N LEU A 37 0.87 2.27 -8.71
CA LEU A 37 1.41 1.71 -9.94
C LEU A 37 1.53 2.79 -11.03
N PRO A 38 2.32 2.53 -12.09
CA PRO A 38 2.31 3.35 -13.30
C PRO A 38 0.89 3.58 -13.82
N GLY A 39 0.52 4.84 -14.04
CA GLY A 39 -0.85 5.22 -14.42
C GLY A 39 -1.80 5.45 -13.26
N GLY A 40 -1.34 5.30 -12.01
CA GLY A 40 -2.03 5.79 -10.82
C GLY A 40 -2.88 4.78 -10.06
N GLN A 41 -2.95 3.54 -10.52
CA GLN A 41 -3.75 2.51 -9.85
C GLN A 41 -3.13 2.16 -8.48
N PRO A 42 -3.92 2.16 -7.39
CA PRO A 42 -3.42 1.75 -6.09
C PRO A 42 -3.31 0.22 -6.00
N VAL A 43 -2.31 -0.25 -5.26
CA VAL A 43 -2.07 -1.66 -4.96
C VAL A 43 -1.55 -1.79 -3.53
N GLY A 44 -1.97 -2.82 -2.80
CA GLY A 44 -1.47 -3.09 -1.45
C GLY A 44 -1.34 -4.59 -1.18
N PHE A 45 -0.63 -4.93 -0.10
CA PHE A 45 -0.46 -6.31 0.35
C PHE A 45 -1.05 -6.51 1.75
N PHE A 46 -1.88 -7.53 1.90
CA PHE A 46 -2.68 -7.79 3.10
C PHE A 46 -2.58 -9.25 3.52
N GLY A 47 -2.81 -9.52 4.80
CA GLY A 47 -3.16 -10.86 5.25
C GLY A 47 -4.66 -11.12 5.01
N ASN A 48 -4.99 -12.24 4.39
CA ASN A 48 -6.35 -12.77 4.34
C ASN A 48 -6.51 -13.77 5.50
N GLY A 49 -7.66 -13.78 6.18
CA GLY A 49 -7.92 -14.60 7.38
C GLY A 49 -7.95 -16.12 7.19
N GLY A 50 -7.39 -16.64 6.08
CA GLY A 50 -7.17 -18.06 5.85
C GLY A 50 -5.70 -18.44 6.08
N ASP A 51 -5.47 -19.69 6.48
CA ASP A 51 -4.12 -20.22 6.69
C ASP A 51 -3.34 -20.26 5.36
N ALA A 52 -2.05 -19.87 5.39
CA ALA A 52 -1.14 -20.17 4.29
C ALA A 52 -0.89 -21.69 4.27
N SER A 53 -1.37 -22.36 3.22
CA SER A 53 -1.39 -23.83 3.16
C SER A 53 0.00 -24.47 3.29
N SER A 54 0.28 -25.10 4.42
CA SER A 54 0.89 -26.43 4.47
C SER A 54 -0.26 -27.43 4.45
N GLY A 55 -0.23 -28.38 3.51
CA GLY A 55 -1.39 -29.20 3.17
C GLY A 55 -1.99 -29.98 4.33
N VAL A 56 -3.18 -29.57 4.80
CA VAL A 56 -4.18 -30.44 5.43
C VAL A 56 -5.56 -29.90 5.08
N SER A 57 -6.36 -30.71 4.39
CA SER A 57 -7.75 -30.42 4.05
C SER A 57 -8.62 -30.44 5.32
N GLY A 58 -9.32 -29.35 5.60
CA GLY A 58 -10.39 -29.32 6.61
C GLY A 58 -11.35 -28.16 6.35
N PRO A 59 -12.68 -28.35 6.41
CA PRO A 59 -13.63 -27.28 6.12
C PRO A 59 -13.73 -26.38 7.35
N SER A 60 -13.21 -25.16 7.28
CA SER A 60 -13.46 -24.15 8.29
C SER A 60 -14.19 -22.97 7.68
N PHE A 61 -15.50 -22.95 7.91
CA PHE A 61 -16.37 -21.79 7.76
C PHE A 61 -15.99 -20.77 8.86
N GLY A 62 -15.11 -19.83 8.53
CA GLY A 62 -14.66 -18.75 9.41
C GLY A 62 -15.36 -17.43 9.10
N SER A 63 -16.19 -16.99 10.03
CA SER A 63 -17.10 -15.85 9.96
C SER A 63 -16.41 -14.51 9.61
N SER A 64 -16.81 -13.90 8.48
CA SER A 64 -16.41 -12.55 8.08
C SER A 64 -17.08 -11.51 8.97
N SER A 65 -16.46 -11.15 10.09
CA SER A 65 -16.86 -9.96 10.84
C SER A 65 -16.31 -8.72 10.15
N ASN A 66 -17.21 -8.03 9.43
CA ASN A 66 -16.99 -6.76 8.74
C ASN A 66 -16.52 -5.65 9.71
N SER A 67 -15.22 -5.64 10.02
CA SER A 67 -14.57 -4.66 10.89
C SER A 67 -13.67 -3.72 10.08
N TRP A 68 -14.18 -3.16 8.98
CA TRP A 68 -13.43 -2.24 8.12
C TRP A 68 -13.38 -0.80 8.69
N ALA A 69 -14.17 -0.50 9.73
CA ALA A 69 -14.30 0.84 10.32
C ALA A 69 -13.36 1.12 11.51
N ALA A 70 -12.67 0.12 12.05
CA ALA A 70 -11.53 0.42 12.89
C ALA A 70 -10.38 0.83 11.95
N GLY A 71 -9.46 1.70 12.40
CA GLY A 71 -8.42 2.29 11.56
C GLY A 71 -7.45 1.28 10.92
N PRO A 72 -6.28 1.71 10.41
CA PRO A 72 -5.27 0.80 9.86
C PRO A 72 -4.92 -0.38 10.80
N SER A 73 -5.20 -0.23 12.10
CA SER A 73 -5.06 -1.21 13.20
C SER A 73 -6.21 -2.22 13.40
N ALA A 74 -7.30 -2.18 12.62
CA ALA A 74 -8.50 -3.02 12.84
C ALA A 74 -8.37 -4.52 12.52
N ILE A 75 -7.55 -4.85 11.51
CA ILE A 75 -7.37 -6.24 11.05
C ILE A 75 -6.22 -6.95 11.80
N TRP A 76 -5.81 -6.41 12.94
CA TRP A 76 -4.70 -6.94 13.73
C TRP A 76 -5.16 -7.87 14.86
N ASN A 77 -6.46 -8.22 14.92
CA ASN A 77 -6.97 -9.10 15.95
C ASN A 77 -6.78 -10.59 15.58
N SER A 78 -5.75 -11.14 16.22
CA SER A 78 -5.39 -12.54 16.40
C SER A 78 -4.81 -13.27 15.17
N LYS A 79 -3.50 -13.59 15.24
CA LYS A 79 -2.69 -14.41 14.31
C LYS A 79 -2.04 -13.69 13.12
N GLY A 80 -1.36 -12.56 13.32
CA GLY A 80 -0.48 -11.95 12.30
C GLY A 80 0.79 -12.73 11.92
N LEU A 81 0.80 -14.05 12.13
CA LEU A 81 1.84 -14.96 11.69
C LEU A 81 1.16 -16.02 10.81
N ASN A 82 1.72 -16.26 9.63
CA ASN A 82 1.28 -17.29 8.69
C ASN A 82 -0.14 -17.10 8.10
N MET A 83 -0.62 -15.86 8.01
CA MET A 83 -1.83 -15.56 7.23
C MET A 83 -1.52 -15.75 5.74
N LYS A 84 -2.50 -16.19 4.96
CA LYS A 84 -2.35 -16.20 3.50
C LYS A 84 -2.20 -14.76 3.00
N GLY A 85 -1.12 -14.47 2.29
CA GLY A 85 -0.92 -13.18 1.65
C GLY A 85 -1.94 -12.90 0.56
N MET A 86 -2.25 -11.63 0.33
CA MET A 86 -3.13 -11.17 -0.73
C MET A 86 -2.64 -9.83 -1.28
N VAL A 87 -2.46 -9.76 -2.60
CA VAL A 87 -2.32 -8.48 -3.31
C VAL A 87 -3.70 -7.97 -3.69
N ALA A 88 -4.05 -6.77 -3.23
CA ALA A 88 -5.32 -6.11 -3.51
C ALA A 88 -5.11 -4.92 -4.46
N TYR A 89 -5.78 -4.94 -5.61
CA TYR A 89 -5.85 -3.81 -6.53
C TYR A 89 -7.12 -2.98 -6.27
N ILE A 90 -7.33 -1.89 -6.99
CA ILE A 90 -8.48 -0.99 -6.82
C ILE A 90 -9.85 -1.68 -6.58
N GLU A 91 -10.22 -2.70 -7.36
CA GLU A 91 -11.52 -3.39 -7.18
C GLU A 91 -11.57 -4.26 -5.92
N ASP A 92 -10.42 -4.78 -5.50
CA ASP A 92 -10.29 -5.52 -4.25
C ASP A 92 -10.35 -4.54 -3.06
N LEU A 93 -9.58 -3.44 -3.15
CA LEU A 93 -9.52 -2.38 -2.15
C LEU A 93 -10.88 -1.73 -1.91
N ARG A 94 -11.69 -1.50 -2.95
CA ARG A 94 -13.07 -1.00 -2.79
C ARG A 94 -13.93 -1.89 -1.90
N LYS A 95 -13.67 -3.19 -1.86
CA LYS A 95 -14.43 -4.16 -1.06
C LYS A 95 -13.89 -4.24 0.36
N ILE A 96 -12.58 -4.38 0.51
CA ILE A 96 -11.96 -4.67 1.82
C ILE A 96 -11.55 -3.40 2.59
N ARG A 97 -11.28 -2.31 1.88
CA ARG A 97 -10.74 -1.03 2.38
C ARG A 97 -11.21 0.17 1.54
N PRO A 98 -12.52 0.44 1.44
CA PRO A 98 -13.03 1.50 0.57
C PRO A 98 -12.44 2.88 0.90
N MET A 99 -12.19 3.15 2.18
CA MET A 99 -11.54 4.39 2.66
C MET A 99 -10.07 4.56 2.23
N TYR A 100 -9.43 3.54 1.64
CA TYR A 100 -8.07 3.67 1.10
C TYR A 100 -8.06 4.23 -0.33
N VAL A 101 -9.20 4.18 -1.02
CA VAL A 101 -9.31 4.54 -2.43
C VAL A 101 -10.37 5.61 -2.70
N ASP A 102 -11.14 5.99 -1.69
CA ASP A 102 -12.16 7.03 -1.72
C ASP A 102 -11.83 8.12 -0.68
N ALA A 103 -11.52 9.33 -1.15
CA ALA A 103 -11.11 10.44 -0.28
C ALA A 103 -12.24 10.95 0.61
N ALA A 104 -13.50 10.87 0.16
CA ALA A 104 -14.65 11.29 0.95
C ALA A 104 -14.92 10.29 2.09
N LEU A 105 -14.77 8.99 1.82
CA LEU A 105 -14.81 7.98 2.89
C LEU A 105 -13.60 8.09 3.81
N ALA A 106 -12.39 8.31 3.29
CA ALA A 106 -11.20 8.56 4.09
C ALA A 106 -11.45 9.72 5.08
N LYS A 107 -12.01 10.82 4.60
CA LYS A 107 -12.38 11.98 5.42
C LYS A 107 -13.45 11.67 6.45
N LYS A 108 -14.52 10.97 6.05
CA LYS A 108 -15.62 10.56 6.94
C LYS A 108 -15.12 9.72 8.12
N TYR A 109 -14.12 8.87 7.90
CA TYR A 109 -13.56 7.96 8.91
C TYR A 109 -12.22 8.45 9.50
N ASP A 110 -11.84 9.70 9.23
CA ASP A 110 -10.58 10.33 9.64
C ASP A 110 -9.30 9.53 9.32
N ILE A 111 -9.26 8.89 8.15
CA ILE A 111 -8.12 8.10 7.68
C ILE A 111 -7.17 8.98 6.87
N LYS A 112 -6.24 9.62 7.58
CA LYS A 112 -5.19 10.43 6.95
C LYS A 112 -4.06 9.57 6.42
N SER A 113 -3.50 9.99 5.29
CA SER A 113 -2.38 9.31 4.63
C SER A 113 -1.41 10.33 4.06
N THR A 114 -0.16 9.91 3.88
CA THR A 114 0.84 10.66 3.13
C THR A 114 1.29 9.83 1.94
N VAL A 115 1.21 10.42 0.74
CA VAL A 115 1.71 9.87 -0.51
C VAL A 115 3.09 10.46 -0.79
N LEU A 116 4.04 9.61 -1.15
CA LEU A 116 5.30 9.97 -1.78
C LEU A 116 5.27 9.50 -3.23
N LEU A 117 5.27 10.43 -4.17
CA LEU A 117 5.27 10.14 -5.60
C LEU A 117 6.67 10.37 -6.18
N LEU A 118 7.18 9.39 -6.91
CA LEU A 118 8.51 9.37 -7.50
C LEU A 118 8.39 9.41 -9.02
N GLU A 119 9.16 10.28 -9.66
CA GLU A 119 9.39 10.18 -11.10
C GLU A 119 10.46 9.11 -11.37
N VAL A 120 10.16 8.19 -12.27
CA VAL A 120 11.01 7.04 -12.59
C VAL A 120 11.14 6.86 -14.10
N THR A 121 12.12 6.08 -14.53
CA THR A 121 12.22 5.71 -15.95
C THR A 121 11.09 4.74 -16.34
N LYS A 122 10.84 4.62 -17.65
CA LYS A 122 9.87 3.65 -18.17
C LYS A 122 10.20 2.21 -17.73
N ASP A 123 11.47 1.83 -17.78
CA ASP A 123 11.91 0.47 -17.39
C ASP A 123 11.67 0.21 -15.91
N GLN A 124 11.95 1.19 -15.05
CA GLN A 124 11.67 1.09 -13.61
C GLN A 124 10.17 0.96 -13.33
N ALA A 125 9.33 1.74 -14.03
CA ALA A 125 7.89 1.64 -13.95
C ALA A 125 7.38 0.25 -14.36
N ASP A 126 7.88 -0.29 -15.48
CA ASP A 126 7.47 -1.60 -15.99
C ASP A 126 7.90 -2.74 -15.04
N LEU A 127 9.12 -2.67 -14.48
CA LEU A 127 9.60 -3.61 -13.45
C LEU A 127 8.75 -3.52 -12.17
N PHE A 128 8.46 -2.31 -11.70
CA PHE A 128 7.65 -2.10 -10.50
C PHE A 128 6.25 -2.73 -10.66
N LYS A 129 5.60 -2.52 -11.81
CA LYS A 129 4.31 -3.14 -12.11
C LYS A 129 4.41 -4.67 -12.23
N ARG A 130 5.49 -5.17 -12.85
CA ARG A 130 5.74 -6.60 -12.99
C ARG A 130 5.84 -7.29 -11.64
N TYR A 131 6.57 -6.72 -10.68
CA TYR A 131 6.67 -7.26 -9.32
C TYR A 131 5.29 -7.53 -8.71
N TRP A 132 4.41 -6.51 -8.69
CA TRP A 132 3.05 -6.65 -8.12
C TRP A 132 2.17 -7.64 -8.88
N THR A 133 2.36 -7.75 -10.19
CA THR A 133 1.65 -8.74 -11.01
C THR A 133 2.07 -10.16 -10.64
N GLN A 134 3.37 -10.40 -10.47
CA GLN A 134 3.91 -11.70 -10.09
C GLN A 134 3.55 -12.06 -8.64
N LEU A 135 3.66 -11.10 -7.72
CA LEU A 135 3.25 -11.29 -6.33
C LEU A 135 1.76 -11.65 -6.22
N LYS A 136 0.88 -11.11 -7.09
CA LYS A 136 -0.54 -11.50 -7.09
C LYS A 136 -0.73 -12.99 -7.43
N LEU A 137 0.10 -13.55 -8.32
CA LEU A 137 0.01 -14.95 -8.74
C LEU A 137 0.47 -15.90 -7.64
N ASN A 138 1.48 -15.49 -6.85
CA ASN A 138 1.98 -16.26 -5.72
C ASN A 138 2.29 -15.32 -4.53
N PRO A 139 1.27 -14.93 -3.75
CA PRO A 139 1.42 -13.91 -2.71
C PRO A 139 2.14 -14.40 -1.46
N GLY A 140 2.41 -15.70 -1.33
CA GLY A 140 3.05 -16.27 -0.16
C GLY A 140 2.26 -16.06 1.13
N ALA A 141 2.98 -15.97 2.24
CA ALA A 141 2.42 -15.71 3.57
C ALA A 141 2.63 -14.24 3.97
N PHE A 142 1.72 -13.74 4.79
CA PHE A 142 1.86 -12.48 5.49
C PHE A 142 2.35 -12.73 6.92
N ASN A 143 3.44 -12.08 7.31
CA ASN A 143 3.92 -12.06 8.70
C ASN A 143 4.17 -10.62 9.16
N ILE A 144 3.92 -10.33 10.43
CA ILE A 144 4.16 -8.99 11.01
C ILE A 144 5.66 -8.61 10.93
N LEU A 145 6.55 -9.57 11.17
CA LEU A 145 8.00 -9.39 11.11
C LEU A 145 8.55 -10.04 9.84
N GLY A 146 8.81 -9.21 8.82
CA GLY A 146 9.25 -9.66 7.50
C GLY A 146 8.12 -10.31 6.69
N GLY A 147 7.86 -9.82 5.47
CA GLY A 147 6.70 -10.26 4.68
C GLY A 147 5.40 -9.58 5.09
N ASN A 148 5.50 -8.34 5.59
CA ASN A 148 4.36 -7.46 5.81
C ASN A 148 4.17 -6.51 4.60
N CYS A 149 3.19 -5.61 4.70
CA CYS A 149 2.91 -4.62 3.64
C CYS A 149 4.13 -3.77 3.25
N SER A 150 4.94 -3.32 4.22
CA SER A 150 6.14 -2.53 3.94
C SER A 150 7.29 -3.35 3.37
N THR A 151 7.44 -4.63 3.75
CA THR A 151 8.43 -5.52 3.14
C THR A 151 8.17 -5.66 1.64
N HIS A 152 6.94 -6.02 1.25
CA HIS A 152 6.60 -6.18 -0.17
C HIS A 152 6.62 -4.84 -0.95
N ALA A 153 6.22 -3.74 -0.32
CA ALA A 153 6.41 -2.41 -0.91
C ALA A 153 7.90 -2.12 -1.18
N SER A 154 8.78 -2.38 -0.21
CA SER A 154 10.23 -2.21 -0.36
C SER A 154 10.81 -3.10 -1.44
N GLU A 155 10.41 -4.37 -1.49
CA GLU A 155 10.83 -5.32 -2.53
C GLU A 155 10.42 -4.85 -3.93
N ALA A 156 9.23 -4.28 -4.11
CA ALA A 156 8.82 -3.70 -5.38
C ALA A 156 9.78 -2.57 -5.84
N PHE A 157 10.18 -1.69 -4.91
CA PHE A 157 11.17 -0.64 -5.21
C PHE A 157 12.57 -1.21 -5.49
N ILE A 158 12.96 -2.32 -4.86
CA ILE A 158 14.25 -2.99 -5.11
C ILE A 158 14.26 -3.70 -6.46
N ASP A 159 13.20 -4.45 -6.78
CA ASP A 159 13.05 -5.17 -8.06
C ASP A 159 13.09 -4.17 -9.23
N ALA A 160 12.41 -3.03 -9.06
CA ALA A 160 12.43 -1.91 -9.99
C ALA A 160 13.75 -1.12 -10.02
N LYS A 161 14.79 -1.51 -9.28
CA LYS A 161 16.09 -0.81 -9.19
C LYS A 161 15.98 0.65 -8.71
N ILE A 162 14.89 1.01 -8.02
CA ILE A 162 14.68 2.32 -7.38
C ILE A 162 15.41 2.34 -6.04
N LEU A 163 15.43 1.22 -5.33
CA LEU A 163 16.23 0.94 -4.13
C LEU A 163 17.25 -0.17 -4.41
N THR A 164 18.31 -0.23 -3.60
CA THR A 164 19.36 -1.24 -3.70
C THR A 164 19.40 -2.20 -2.51
N LYS A 165 18.68 -1.89 -1.43
CA LYS A 165 18.61 -2.67 -0.20
C LYS A 165 17.25 -2.47 0.47
N GLY A 166 16.91 -3.39 1.38
CA GLY A 166 15.71 -3.33 2.20
C GLY A 166 15.63 -2.10 3.12
N ILE A 167 14.54 -2.03 3.87
CA ILE A 167 14.25 -0.95 4.80
C ILE A 167 15.31 -0.95 5.91
N PRO A 168 15.96 0.19 6.21
CA PRO A 168 16.86 0.27 7.36
C PRO A 168 16.10 0.09 8.68
N GLY A 169 16.58 -0.85 9.50
CA GLY A 169 16.00 -1.12 10.82
C GLY A 169 14.74 -1.98 10.75
N LEU A 170 13.66 -1.53 11.39
CA LEU A 170 12.37 -2.25 11.38
C LEU A 170 11.62 -1.97 10.07
N ASP A 171 11.09 -3.03 9.45
CA ASP A 171 10.21 -2.97 8.29
C ASP A 171 8.88 -2.28 8.63
N THR A 172 8.89 -0.94 8.58
CA THR A 172 7.70 -0.11 8.77
C THR A 172 7.46 0.78 7.55
N PRO A 173 6.20 1.09 7.23
CA PRO A 173 5.86 2.04 6.18
C PRO A 173 6.57 3.39 6.30
N ASN A 174 6.68 3.95 7.51
CA ASN A 174 7.33 5.24 7.75
C ASN A 174 8.87 5.17 7.56
N ASN A 175 9.52 4.06 7.90
CA ASN A 175 10.95 3.90 7.63
C ASN A 175 11.22 3.79 6.13
N LEU A 176 10.38 3.06 5.38
CA LEU A 176 10.46 3.01 3.91
C LEU A 176 10.23 4.40 3.30
N TYR A 177 9.24 5.15 3.80
CA TYR A 177 9.00 6.52 3.38
C TYR A 177 10.23 7.40 3.59
N LYS A 178 10.84 7.38 4.77
CA LYS A 178 12.04 8.18 5.08
C LYS A 178 13.17 7.83 4.11
N GLN A 179 13.48 6.54 3.96
CA GLN A 179 14.50 6.05 3.04
C GLN A 179 14.29 6.56 1.61
N LEU A 180 13.06 6.48 1.08
CA LEU A 180 12.75 6.95 -0.27
C LEU A 180 12.83 8.47 -0.36
N SER A 181 12.28 9.19 0.62
CA SER A 181 12.26 10.66 0.64
C SER A 181 13.68 11.25 0.71
N GLU A 182 14.58 10.63 1.49
CA GLU A 182 15.99 11.01 1.59
C GLU A 182 16.77 10.69 0.31
N LYS A 183 16.51 9.52 -0.30
CA LYS A 183 17.19 9.14 -1.55
C LYS A 183 16.77 10.01 -2.74
N TYR A 184 15.53 10.47 -2.77
CA TYR A 184 14.93 11.21 -3.88
C TYR A 184 14.63 12.68 -3.54
N ILE A 185 15.43 13.30 -2.67
CA ILE A 185 15.31 14.74 -2.37
C ILE A 185 15.30 15.54 -3.68
N GLY A 186 14.30 16.41 -3.83
CA GLY A 186 14.10 17.24 -5.02
C GLY A 186 13.57 16.51 -6.26
N LYS A 187 13.38 15.18 -6.19
CA LYS A 187 12.86 14.33 -7.28
C LYS A 187 11.59 13.57 -6.87
N CYS A 188 10.97 13.98 -5.78
CA CYS A 188 9.72 13.41 -5.28
C CYS A 188 8.73 14.51 -4.94
N GLN A 189 7.44 14.16 -5.01
CA GLN A 189 6.34 15.01 -4.56
C GLN A 189 5.66 14.35 -3.37
N THR A 190 5.29 15.14 -2.38
CA THR A 190 4.60 14.66 -1.18
C THR A 190 3.21 15.27 -1.11
N PHE A 191 2.21 14.43 -0.84
CA PHE A 191 0.82 14.86 -0.63
C PHE A 191 0.32 14.27 0.68
N SER A 192 -0.28 15.08 1.54
CA SER A 192 -0.84 14.62 2.82
C SER A 192 -2.26 15.11 2.98
N GLY A 193 -3.13 14.24 3.51
CA GLY A 193 -4.54 14.53 3.71
C GLY A 193 -5.38 13.27 3.66
N TYR A 194 -6.63 13.41 3.23
CA TYR A 194 -7.51 12.29 2.93
C TYR A 194 -7.30 11.87 1.48
N ILE A 195 -6.79 10.65 1.28
CA ILE A 195 -6.31 10.20 -0.02
C ILE A 195 -7.29 9.23 -0.66
N GLY A 196 -7.62 9.48 -1.92
CA GLY A 196 -8.36 8.56 -2.78
C GLY A 196 -7.85 8.60 -4.22
N VAL A 197 -8.52 7.87 -5.10
CA VAL A 197 -8.21 7.84 -6.52
C VAL A 197 -9.47 7.93 -7.37
N ARG A 198 -9.34 8.53 -8.56
CA ARG A 198 -10.45 8.64 -9.53
C ARG A 198 -10.04 8.06 -10.87
N ASN A 199 -10.79 7.07 -11.36
CA ASN A 199 -10.54 6.45 -12.66
C ASN A 199 -10.84 7.44 -13.80
N LYS A 200 -9.96 7.52 -14.79
CA LYS A 200 -10.03 8.40 -15.98
C LYS A 200 -10.28 7.64 -17.29
N GLY A 201 -10.50 6.33 -17.21
CA GLY A 201 -10.53 5.39 -18.33
C GLY A 201 -9.18 4.73 -18.59
N ARG A 202 -9.21 3.58 -19.27
CA ARG A 202 -8.02 2.82 -19.71
C ARG A 202 -7.01 2.52 -18.59
N ASP A 203 -7.52 2.21 -17.39
CA ASP A 203 -6.73 1.96 -16.18
C ASP A 203 -5.80 3.11 -15.75
N LEU A 204 -6.13 4.34 -16.14
CA LEU A 204 -5.49 5.55 -15.64
C LEU A 204 -6.29 6.16 -14.50
N TYR A 205 -5.60 6.68 -13.49
CA TYR A 205 -6.20 7.22 -12.27
C TYR A 205 -5.58 8.58 -11.92
N ASP A 206 -6.43 9.53 -11.50
CA ASP A 206 -5.99 10.72 -10.78
C ASP A 206 -5.87 10.40 -9.29
N LEU A 207 -4.88 11.00 -8.63
CA LEU A 207 -4.81 11.09 -7.16
C LEU A 207 -5.74 12.20 -6.68
N VAL A 208 -6.56 11.91 -5.69
CA VAL A 208 -7.46 12.88 -5.04
C VAL A 208 -7.00 13.10 -3.60
N VAL A 209 -6.86 14.36 -3.22
CA VAL A 209 -6.41 14.79 -1.88
C VAL A 209 -7.41 15.79 -1.31
N GLU A 210 -7.96 15.49 -0.13
CA GLU A 210 -8.86 16.40 0.63
C GLU A 210 -8.34 16.80 2.00
#